data_AF-A0A094EWV2-F1
#
_entry.id   AF-A0A094EWV2-F1
#
_cell.length_a   1.000
_cell.length_b   1.000
_cell.length_c   1.000
_cell.angle_alpha   90.00
_cell.angle_beta   90.00
_cell.angle_gamma   90.00
#
_symmetry.space_group_name_H-M   'P 1'
#
loop_
_entity.id
_entity.type
_entity.pdbx_description
1 polymer ?
#
loop_
_entity_poly.entity_id
_entity_poly.type
_entity_poly.pdbx_seq_one_letter_code
_entity_poly.pdbx_strand_id
1 'polypeptide(L)'
;MAKAVRESYTPESESLHHLLFTHSSTRLFTHPESWTAEHLAILECPPPQPITTATEAISNRARRYPPITDQILHEFDTLNCLRVKSLQDESIRRLFSLLVPMGNQLLRFSSPELPLLYDSKHVATVSCPFLVCERETSRPMFAFIDNTWISRKRRKAFARKRPLNVAYKSVQKMNELPFDPYNASILIAMAQSARSLIPDGDIQAFLFSPTTDRKSIIQYSATITSSYLQKFDEPYKSHTSPLIITEKYLSLNEPALIIDALHNIEQLARLPKNLTSPLKRKAMSDITNSADTSSGQSARKRVHIG
;
A
#
# COMPACT_ATOMS: atom_id res chain seq x y z
N MET A 1 26.51 13.32 -30.82
CA MET A 1 26.28 12.84 -29.43
C MET A 1 26.06 14.07 -28.55
N ALA A 2 24.81 14.38 -28.21
CA ALA A 2 24.48 15.53 -27.37
C ALA A 2 24.80 15.20 -25.90
N LYS A 3 25.79 15.89 -25.31
CA LYS A 3 25.95 15.97 -23.86
C LYS A 3 24.73 16.73 -23.34
N ALA A 4 23.76 16.02 -22.76
CA ALA A 4 22.71 16.66 -22.00
C ALA A 4 23.37 17.50 -20.91
N VAL A 5 23.16 18.81 -20.96
CA VAL A 5 23.50 19.74 -19.89
C VAL A 5 22.79 19.21 -18.65
N ARG A 6 23.54 18.72 -17.66
CA ARG A 6 23.00 18.49 -16.32
C ARG A 6 22.70 19.89 -15.76
N GLU A 7 21.50 20.38 -16.03
CA GLU A 7 20.93 21.48 -15.26
C GLU A 7 21.09 21.10 -13.79
N SER A 8 21.79 21.93 -13.04
CA SER A 8 21.97 21.76 -11.60
C SER A 8 20.64 22.08 -10.94
N TYR A 9 19.72 21.12 -10.93
CA TYR A 9 18.46 21.24 -10.22
C TYR A 9 18.77 21.36 -8.73
N THR A 10 18.54 22.55 -8.18
CA THR A 10 18.50 22.72 -6.72
C THR A 10 17.19 22.09 -6.26
N PRO A 11 17.21 21.08 -5.38
CA PRO A 11 16.00 20.42 -4.93
C PRO A 11 15.11 21.40 -4.17
N GLU A 12 13.81 21.36 -4.41
CA GLU A 12 12.83 22.13 -3.64
C GLU A 12 12.91 21.76 -2.16
N SER A 13 12.64 22.71 -1.28
CA SER A 13 12.53 22.42 0.15
C SER A 13 11.45 21.36 0.38
N GLU A 14 11.69 20.44 1.32
CA GLU A 14 10.80 19.31 1.63
C GLU A 14 10.60 18.27 0.51
N SER A 15 11.24 18.44 -0.67
CA SER A 15 11.29 17.38 -1.67
C SER A 15 11.95 16.12 -1.11
N LEU A 16 11.60 14.94 -1.64
CA LEU A 16 12.16 13.67 -1.17
C LEU A 16 13.69 13.66 -1.26
N HIS A 17 14.25 14.26 -2.31
CA HIS A 17 15.69 14.43 -2.49
C HIS A 17 16.30 15.38 -1.45
N HIS A 18 15.65 16.51 -1.16
CA HIS A 18 16.10 17.43 -0.12
C HIS A 18 16.12 16.76 1.26
N LEU A 19 15.03 16.08 1.65
CA LEU A 19 14.93 15.37 2.93
C LEU A 19 16.02 14.31 3.06
N LEU A 20 16.29 13.56 1.98
CA LEU A 20 17.35 12.57 1.94
C LEU A 20 18.75 13.14 2.11
N PHE A 21 18.99 14.32 1.54
CA PHE A 21 20.27 15.00 1.66
C PHE A 21 20.47 15.56 3.07
N THR A 22 19.44 16.20 3.62
CA THR A 22 19.44 16.75 4.99
C THR A 22 19.61 15.64 6.03
N HIS A 23 19.14 14.44 5.77
CA HIS A 23 19.31 13.26 6.62
C HIS A 23 20.32 12.28 5.99
N SER A 24 21.53 12.77 5.69
CA SER A 24 22.57 12.02 4.96
C SER A 24 22.99 10.67 5.58
N SER A 25 22.74 10.47 6.88
CA SER A 25 22.89 9.17 7.57
C SER A 25 21.87 8.12 7.11
N THR A 26 20.77 8.59 6.52
CA THR A 26 19.52 7.86 6.28
C THR A 26 19.32 7.76 4.78
N ARG A 27 20.21 7.00 4.14
CA ARG A 27 20.16 6.80 2.70
C ARG A 27 18.95 5.91 2.36
N LEU A 28 17.87 6.49 1.81
CA LEU A 28 16.79 5.70 1.17
C LEU A 28 17.32 4.80 0.03
N PHE A 29 18.51 5.09 -0.51
CA PHE A 29 19.24 4.19 -1.42
C PHE A 29 19.75 2.90 -0.77
N THR A 30 19.43 2.66 0.51
CA THR A 30 19.71 1.38 1.16
C THR A 30 18.58 0.39 0.89
N HIS A 31 18.94 -0.89 0.91
CA HIS A 31 17.96 -1.96 0.75
C HIS A 31 16.86 -1.85 1.81
N PRO A 32 15.58 -2.09 1.46
CA PRO A 32 14.44 -2.00 2.35
C PRO A 32 14.56 -2.80 3.66
N GLU A 33 15.33 -3.89 3.69
CA GLU A 33 15.62 -4.64 4.92
C GLU A 33 16.32 -3.81 6.00
N SER A 34 16.97 -2.71 5.61
CA SER A 34 17.72 -1.80 6.48
C SER A 34 16.94 -0.53 6.83
N TRP A 35 15.73 -0.34 6.30
CA TRP A 35 14.90 0.82 6.62
C TRP A 35 14.52 0.84 8.10
N THR A 36 14.37 2.04 8.62
CA THR A 36 14.14 2.36 10.03
C THR A 36 12.90 3.25 10.19
N ALA A 37 12.49 3.57 11.41
CA ALA A 37 11.42 4.53 11.66
C ALA A 37 11.69 5.91 11.03
N GLU A 38 12.95 6.32 10.92
CA GLU A 38 13.34 7.57 10.26
C GLU A 38 13.02 7.54 8.76
N HIS A 39 13.18 6.39 8.10
CA HIS A 39 12.78 6.23 6.71
C HIS A 39 11.27 6.37 6.56
N LEU A 40 10.48 5.85 7.51
CA LEU A 40 9.03 6.04 7.51
C LEU A 40 8.63 7.50 7.68
N ALA A 41 9.33 8.24 8.54
CA ALA A 41 9.10 9.68 8.73
C ALA A 41 9.41 10.48 7.44
N ILE A 42 10.55 10.21 6.79
CA ILE A 42 10.92 10.85 5.51
C ILE A 42 9.91 10.54 4.41
N LEU A 43 9.38 9.32 4.38
CA LEU A 43 8.39 8.87 3.40
C LEU A 43 6.94 9.29 3.74
N GLU A 44 6.75 10.09 4.80
CA GLU A 44 5.43 10.48 5.33
C GLU A 44 4.49 9.28 5.47
N CYS A 45 5.02 8.19 6.04
CA CYS A 45 4.30 6.96 6.31
C CYS A 45 3.99 6.90 7.82
N PRO A 46 2.88 7.51 8.29
CA PRO A 46 2.46 7.42 9.68
C PRO A 46 2.18 5.96 10.08
N PRO A 47 2.12 5.67 11.39
CA PRO A 47 1.68 4.37 11.88
C PRO A 47 0.27 4.01 11.33
N PRO A 48 0.02 2.73 11.01
CA PRO A 48 -1.29 2.27 10.59
C PRO A 48 -2.37 2.65 11.59
N GLN A 49 -3.51 3.07 11.05
CA GLN A 49 -4.68 3.37 11.86
C GLN A 49 -5.55 2.12 11.98
N PRO A 50 -5.98 1.71 13.18
CA PRO A 50 -6.92 0.62 13.33
C PRO A 50 -8.22 0.98 12.64
N ILE A 51 -8.80 0.06 11.88
CA ILE A 51 -10.16 0.22 11.35
C ILE A 51 -11.12 0.11 12.55
N THR A 52 -11.47 1.25 13.14
CA THR A 52 -12.38 1.36 14.30
C THR A 52 -13.85 1.31 13.90
N THR A 53 -14.14 1.59 12.63
CA THR A 53 -15.47 1.36 12.10
C THR A 53 -15.70 -0.14 12.17
N ALA A 54 -16.65 -0.55 13.01
CA ALA A 54 -17.47 -1.71 12.73
C ALA A 54 -18.06 -1.43 11.34
N THR A 55 -17.27 -1.69 10.31
CA THR A 55 -17.74 -1.76 8.94
C THR A 55 -18.79 -2.82 9.10
N GLU A 56 -20.04 -2.37 9.12
CA GLU A 56 -21.22 -3.20 9.24
C GLU A 56 -20.86 -4.44 8.48
N ALA A 57 -20.77 -5.55 9.23
CA ALA A 57 -20.58 -6.83 8.63
C ALA A 57 -21.47 -6.77 7.38
N ILE A 58 -20.90 -6.99 6.21
CA ILE A 58 -21.68 -7.40 5.06
C ILE A 58 -22.19 -8.85 5.38
N SER A 59 -22.63 -9.09 6.61
CA SER A 59 -23.84 -9.76 6.99
C SER A 59 -24.87 -9.47 5.92
N ASN A 60 -25.41 -10.54 5.36
CA ASN A 60 -26.53 -10.56 4.43
C ASN A 60 -26.22 -10.43 2.94
N ARG A 61 -25.14 -11.05 2.46
CA ARG A 61 -25.36 -11.98 1.35
C ARG A 61 -24.72 -13.31 1.68
N ALA A 62 -25.56 -14.33 1.85
CA ALA A 62 -25.20 -15.73 1.69
C ALA A 62 -24.64 -15.93 0.26
N ARG A 63 -23.41 -15.47 0.02
CA ARG A 63 -22.67 -15.77 -1.20
C ARG A 63 -22.14 -17.17 -1.00
N ARG A 64 -22.53 -18.05 -1.92
CA ARG A 64 -22.05 -19.44 -1.99
C ARG A 64 -20.55 -19.40 -2.27
N TYR A 65 -19.74 -19.31 -1.22
CA TYR A 65 -18.34 -19.69 -1.34
C TYR A 65 -18.30 -21.19 -1.63
N PRO A 66 -17.36 -21.66 -2.47
CA PRO A 66 -17.05 -23.08 -2.49
C PRO A 66 -16.83 -23.54 -1.04
N PRO A 67 -17.37 -24.70 -0.66
CA PRO A 67 -17.23 -25.21 0.70
C PRO A 67 -15.76 -25.25 1.08
N ILE A 68 -15.45 -24.78 2.29
CA ILE A 68 -14.10 -24.86 2.84
C ILE A 68 -13.67 -26.33 2.79
N THR A 69 -12.60 -26.62 2.07
CA THR A 69 -12.10 -27.99 1.96
C THR A 69 -11.54 -28.47 3.30
N ASP A 70 -11.60 -29.78 3.55
CA ASP A 70 -11.01 -30.40 4.75
C ASP A 70 -9.53 -30.03 4.95
N GLN A 71 -8.79 -29.80 3.85
CA GLN A 71 -7.38 -29.37 3.91
C GLN A 71 -7.20 -28.00 4.58
N ILE A 72 -8.11 -27.06 4.33
CA ILE A 72 -8.04 -25.71 4.91
C ILE A 72 -8.40 -25.78 6.39
N LEU A 73 -9.46 -26.53 6.74
CA LEU A 73 -9.82 -26.77 8.14
C LEU A 73 -8.66 -27.42 8.89
N HIS A 74 -8.02 -28.42 8.28
CA HIS A 74 -6.83 -29.06 8.84
C HIS A 74 -5.66 -28.08 9.07
N GLU A 75 -5.40 -27.14 8.16
CA GLU A 75 -4.35 -26.13 8.39
C GLU A 75 -4.71 -25.17 9.52
N PHE A 76 -5.98 -24.78 9.67
CA PHE A 76 -6.44 -24.00 10.83
C PHE A 76 -6.26 -24.77 12.15
N ASP A 77 -6.64 -26.05 12.18
CA ASP A 77 -6.44 -26.90 13.36
C ASP A 77 -4.96 -27.08 13.69
N THR A 78 -4.13 -27.30 12.66
CA THR A 78 -2.67 -27.41 12.80
C THR A 78 -2.07 -26.15 13.43
N LEU A 79 -2.50 -24.96 13.00
CA LEU A 79 -2.03 -23.69 13.55
C LEU A 79 -2.29 -23.58 15.06
N ASN A 80 -3.42 -24.09 15.54
CA ASN A 80 -3.78 -24.09 16.96
C ASN A 80 -2.91 -25.05 17.80
N CYS A 81 -2.40 -26.12 17.20
CA CYS A 81 -1.57 -27.11 17.89
C CYS A 81 -0.07 -26.77 17.90
N LEU A 82 0.40 -25.96 16.95
CA LEU A 82 1.82 -25.67 16.80
C LEU A 82 2.32 -24.69 17.88
N ARG A 83 3.44 -25.02 18.54
CA ARG A 83 4.13 -24.13 19.50
C ARG A 83 5.37 -23.45 18.92
N VAL A 84 5.91 -24.00 17.83
CA VAL A 84 7.15 -23.50 17.21
C VAL A 84 6.81 -22.41 16.21
N LYS A 85 7.29 -21.18 16.47
CA LYS A 85 7.01 -19.98 15.67
C LYS A 85 7.27 -20.14 14.18
N SER A 86 8.38 -20.80 13.79
CA SER A 86 8.70 -21.00 12.38
C SER A 86 7.78 -22.00 11.69
N LEU A 87 7.28 -23.00 12.42
CA LEU A 87 6.29 -23.95 11.89
C LEU A 87 4.93 -23.29 11.76
N GLN A 88 4.53 -22.44 12.72
CA GLN A 88 3.32 -21.63 12.61
C GLN A 88 3.37 -20.75 11.35
N ASP A 89 4.46 -20.01 11.15
CA ASP A 89 4.64 -19.17 9.95
C ASP A 89 4.59 -20.01 8.66
N GLU A 90 5.09 -21.26 8.68
CA GLU A 90 4.99 -22.19 7.56
C GLU A 90 3.57 -22.68 7.29
N SER A 91 2.80 -23.03 8.33
CA SER A 91 1.39 -23.40 8.20
C SER A 91 0.54 -22.23 7.72
N ILE A 92 0.79 -20.99 8.18
CA ILE A 92 0.10 -19.81 7.65
C ILE A 92 0.43 -19.65 6.15
N ARG A 93 1.68 -19.88 5.73
CA ARG A 93 2.01 -19.87 4.30
C ARG A 93 1.22 -20.93 3.53
N ARG A 94 1.15 -22.17 4.03
CA ARG A 94 0.36 -23.24 3.38
C ARG A 94 -1.11 -22.86 3.29
N LEU A 95 -1.68 -22.29 4.36
CA LEU A 95 -3.04 -21.78 4.37
C LEU A 95 -3.29 -20.76 3.25
N PHE A 96 -2.44 -19.74 3.09
CA PHE A 96 -2.57 -18.79 1.98
C PHE A 96 -2.39 -19.45 0.61
N SER A 97 -1.49 -20.43 0.47
CA SER A 97 -1.34 -21.22 -0.76
C SER A 97 -2.60 -22.00 -1.14
N LEU A 98 -3.41 -22.42 -0.17
CA LEU A 98 -4.69 -23.11 -0.39
C LEU A 98 -5.84 -22.13 -0.64
N LEU A 99 -5.89 -21.02 0.10
CA LEU A 99 -6.98 -20.04 0.03
C LEU A 99 -6.99 -19.27 -1.30
N VAL A 100 -5.82 -18.93 -1.84
CA VAL A 100 -5.74 -18.12 -3.07
C VAL A 100 -6.32 -18.84 -4.29
N PRO A 101 -5.98 -20.11 -4.59
CA PRO A 101 -6.55 -20.81 -5.74
C PRO A 101 -8.02 -21.21 -5.56
N MET A 102 -8.47 -21.49 -4.33
CA MET A 102 -9.78 -22.10 -4.07
C MET A 102 -10.97 -21.17 -4.41
N GLY A 103 -10.80 -19.85 -4.26
CA GLY A 103 -11.87 -18.88 -4.50
C GLY A 103 -11.72 -18.03 -5.76
N ASN A 104 -10.52 -17.96 -6.34
CA ASN A 104 -10.16 -16.77 -7.12
C ASN A 104 -9.65 -17.13 -8.52
N GLN A 105 -10.56 -17.33 -9.47
CA GLN A 105 -10.18 -17.46 -10.89
C GLN A 105 -9.44 -16.20 -11.40
N LEU A 106 -9.68 -15.06 -10.77
CA LEU A 106 -9.11 -13.77 -11.13
C LEU A 106 -7.75 -13.50 -10.52
N LEU A 107 -7.30 -14.30 -9.55
CA LEU A 107 -6.02 -14.10 -8.89
C LEU A 107 -5.05 -15.23 -9.27
N ARG A 108 -3.77 -14.92 -9.22
CA ARG A 108 -2.68 -15.88 -9.40
C ARG A 108 -1.47 -15.49 -8.57
N PHE A 109 -0.71 -16.48 -8.13
CA PHE A 109 0.64 -16.25 -7.64
C PHE A 109 1.51 -15.71 -8.79
N SER A 110 2.35 -14.74 -8.46
CA SER A 110 3.30 -14.12 -9.37
C SER A 110 4.72 -14.26 -8.83
N SER A 111 5.70 -13.71 -9.57
CA SER A 111 7.07 -13.56 -9.07
C SER A 111 7.04 -12.83 -7.72
N PRO A 112 7.74 -13.31 -6.68
CA PRO A 112 7.75 -12.71 -5.35
C PRO A 112 8.55 -11.41 -5.27
N GLU A 113 8.97 -10.84 -6.41
CA GLU A 113 9.88 -9.70 -6.49
C GLU A 113 9.18 -8.48 -7.08
N LEU A 114 9.30 -7.34 -6.38
CA LEU A 114 8.73 -6.05 -6.76
C LEU A 114 9.86 -5.02 -6.89
N PRO A 115 9.96 -4.31 -8.02
CA PRO A 115 10.92 -3.22 -8.15
C PRO A 115 10.47 -2.03 -7.32
N LEU A 116 11.41 -1.44 -6.58
CA LEU A 116 11.28 -0.13 -5.99
C LEU A 116 12.03 0.88 -6.87
N LEU A 117 11.31 1.90 -7.32
CA LEU A 117 11.79 2.90 -8.27
C LEU A 117 11.99 4.26 -7.58
N TYR A 118 12.97 5.02 -8.05
CA TYR A 118 13.26 6.40 -7.67
C TYR A 118 13.85 7.13 -8.89
N ASP A 119 13.31 8.29 -9.26
CA ASP A 119 13.64 9.02 -10.48
C ASP A 119 13.57 8.10 -11.72
N SER A 120 12.50 7.29 -11.81
CA SER A 120 12.31 6.24 -12.82
C SER A 120 13.41 5.16 -12.90
N LYS A 121 14.33 5.12 -11.93
CA LYS A 121 15.43 4.15 -11.87
C LYS A 121 15.14 3.11 -10.79
N HIS A 122 15.46 1.87 -11.11
CA HIS A 122 15.39 0.78 -10.14
C HIS A 122 16.48 0.95 -9.07
N VAL A 123 16.06 1.14 -7.82
CA VAL A 123 16.98 1.33 -6.67
C VAL A 123 17.10 0.09 -5.81
N ALA A 124 16.04 -0.72 -5.69
CA ALA A 124 16.05 -1.95 -4.93
C ALA A 124 14.94 -2.90 -5.40
N THR A 125 15.13 -4.20 -5.16
CA THR A 125 14.09 -5.21 -5.34
C THR A 125 13.57 -5.61 -3.97
N VAL A 126 12.28 -5.37 -3.72
CA VAL A 126 11.56 -5.85 -2.55
C VAL A 126 11.11 -7.28 -2.84
N SER A 127 11.18 -8.18 -1.86
CA SER A 127 10.64 -9.53 -2.04
C SER A 127 9.67 -9.89 -0.93
N CYS A 128 8.76 -10.82 -1.19
CA CYS A 128 7.84 -11.36 -0.20
C CYS A 128 7.58 -12.85 -0.44
N PRO A 129 7.25 -13.65 0.58
CA PRO A 129 6.90 -15.05 0.39
C PRO A 129 5.87 -15.28 -0.72
N PHE A 130 4.79 -14.50 -0.73
CA PHE A 130 3.79 -14.53 -1.80
C PHE A 130 3.48 -13.14 -2.30
N LEU A 131 3.50 -13.01 -3.61
CA LEU A 131 2.86 -11.91 -4.33
C LEU A 131 1.69 -12.48 -5.13
N VAL A 132 0.51 -11.92 -4.92
CA VAL A 132 -0.70 -12.31 -5.65
C VAL A 132 -1.10 -11.17 -6.56
N CYS A 133 -1.19 -11.48 -7.84
CA CYS A 133 -1.58 -10.55 -8.88
C CYS A 133 -2.94 -10.92 -9.46
N GLU A 134 -3.59 -9.93 -10.06
CA GLU A 134 -4.69 -10.13 -10.97
C GLU A 134 -4.21 -10.94 -12.18
N ARG A 135 -4.97 -11.97 -12.57
CA ARG A 135 -4.57 -12.96 -13.57
C ARG A 135 -4.38 -12.33 -14.94
N GLU A 136 -5.29 -11.47 -15.35
CA GLU A 136 -5.30 -10.87 -16.70
C GLU A 136 -4.26 -9.76 -16.86
N THR A 137 -4.19 -8.86 -15.88
CA THR A 137 -3.37 -7.64 -15.98
C THR A 137 -2.00 -7.79 -15.34
N SER A 138 -1.79 -8.83 -14.52
CA SER A 138 -0.62 -8.97 -13.64
C SER A 138 -0.45 -7.86 -12.61
N ARG A 139 -1.49 -7.04 -12.39
CA ARG A 139 -1.50 -6.01 -11.35
C ARG A 139 -1.34 -6.65 -9.97
N PRO A 140 -0.38 -6.20 -9.13
CA PRO A 140 -0.29 -6.64 -7.74
C PRO A 140 -1.60 -6.32 -6.99
N MET A 141 -2.22 -7.34 -6.41
CA MET A 141 -3.45 -7.19 -5.63
C MET A 141 -3.13 -7.24 -4.14
N PHE A 142 -2.38 -8.25 -3.70
CA PHE A 142 -1.92 -8.32 -2.33
C PHE A 142 -0.61 -9.08 -2.21
N ALA A 143 0.08 -8.87 -1.10
CA ALA A 143 1.25 -9.64 -0.69
C ALA A 143 1.01 -10.32 0.66
N PHE A 144 1.75 -11.40 0.91
CA PHE A 144 1.83 -12.03 2.23
C PHE A 144 3.28 -12.08 2.67
N ILE A 145 3.52 -11.68 3.93
CA ILE A 145 4.83 -11.79 4.58
C ILE A 145 4.69 -12.45 5.95
N ASP A 146 5.69 -13.27 6.31
CA ASP A 146 5.76 -13.88 7.63
C ASP A 146 6.98 -13.40 8.43
N ASN A 147 6.83 -13.44 9.75
CA ASN A 147 7.82 -12.95 10.72
C ASN A 147 9.16 -13.69 10.62
N THR A 148 9.13 -15.00 10.33
CA THR A 148 10.35 -15.79 10.13
C THR A 148 11.11 -15.35 8.89
N TRP A 149 10.41 -15.09 7.80
CA TRP A 149 10.98 -14.68 6.52
C TRP A 149 11.66 -13.30 6.63
N ILE A 150 10.96 -12.29 7.16
CA ILE A 150 11.53 -10.94 7.32
C ILE A 150 12.72 -10.94 8.26
N SER A 151 12.62 -11.68 9.38
CA SER A 151 13.72 -11.83 10.34
C SER A 151 14.95 -12.48 9.70
N ARG A 152 14.76 -13.45 8.79
CA ARG A 152 15.86 -14.10 8.06
C ARG A 152 16.52 -13.14 7.07
N LYS A 153 15.72 -12.38 6.31
CA LYS A 153 16.20 -11.38 5.34
C LYS A 153 17.00 -10.28 6.01
N ARG A 154 16.47 -9.69 7.09
CA ARG A 154 17.18 -8.68 7.86
C ARG A 154 18.47 -9.20 8.49
N ARG A 155 18.44 -10.39 9.11
CA ARG A 155 19.67 -10.99 9.66
C ARG A 155 20.74 -11.16 8.59
N LYS A 156 20.37 -11.64 7.40
CA LYS A 156 21.30 -11.76 6.26
C LYS A 156 21.83 -10.40 5.80
N ALA A 157 20.98 -9.37 5.75
CA ALA A 157 21.38 -8.02 5.37
C ALA A 157 22.34 -7.38 6.39
N PHE A 158 22.02 -7.46 7.69
CA PHE A 158 22.83 -6.87 8.75
C PHE A 158 24.12 -7.65 9.03
N ALA A 159 24.09 -8.98 9.01
CA ALA A 159 25.26 -9.82 9.28
C ALA A 159 26.38 -9.63 8.24
N ARG A 160 26.05 -9.16 7.03
CA ARG A 160 27.05 -8.79 6.02
C ARG A 160 27.93 -7.60 6.44
N LYS A 161 27.43 -6.74 7.33
CA LYS A 161 28.10 -5.49 7.72
C LYS A 161 28.49 -5.44 9.19
N ARG A 162 27.96 -6.34 10.03
CA ARG A 162 28.06 -6.26 11.49
C ARG A 162 28.10 -7.65 12.14
N PRO A 163 28.68 -7.78 13.34
CA PRO A 163 28.60 -9.01 14.13
C PRO A 163 27.16 -9.48 14.37
N LEU A 164 26.96 -10.81 14.49
CA LEU A 164 25.64 -11.44 14.58
C LEU A 164 24.80 -10.95 15.76
N ASN A 165 25.42 -10.71 16.92
CA ASN A 165 24.74 -10.17 18.10
C ASN A 165 24.20 -8.74 17.85
N VAL A 166 24.95 -7.90 17.13
CA VAL A 166 24.52 -6.55 16.74
C VAL A 166 23.40 -6.61 15.70
N ALA A 167 23.50 -7.52 14.72
CA ALA A 167 22.45 -7.77 13.75
C ALA A 167 21.15 -8.21 14.44
N TYR A 168 21.23 -9.12 15.41
CA TYR A 168 20.08 -9.59 16.19
C TYR A 168 19.40 -8.46 16.96
N LYS A 169 20.18 -7.65 17.70
CA LYS A 169 19.67 -6.46 18.40
C LYS A 169 19.01 -5.46 17.45
N SER A 170 19.57 -5.30 16.25
CA SER A 170 19.01 -4.40 15.23
C SER A 170 17.65 -4.92 14.73
N VAL A 171 17.50 -6.22 14.52
CA VAL A 171 16.22 -6.84 14.14
C VAL A 171 15.17 -6.70 15.25
N GLN A 172 15.56 -6.92 16.51
CA GLN A 172 14.64 -6.75 17.65
C GLN A 172 14.08 -5.34 17.72
N LYS A 173 14.93 -4.31 17.59
CA LYS A 173 14.49 -2.91 17.54
C LYS A 173 13.49 -2.63 16.42
N MET A 174 13.62 -3.30 15.27
CA MET A 174 12.66 -3.14 14.17
C MET A 174 11.31 -3.80 14.48
N ASN A 175 11.32 -4.91 15.21
CA ASN A 175 10.09 -5.60 15.63
C ASN A 175 9.34 -4.86 16.75
N GLU A 176 9.98 -3.90 17.41
CA GLU A 176 9.38 -3.02 18.42
C GLU A 176 8.68 -1.80 17.81
N LEU A 177 8.87 -1.56 16.50
CA LEU A 177 8.22 -0.44 15.83
C LEU A 177 6.71 -0.68 15.71
N PRO A 178 5.89 0.37 15.79
CA PRO A 178 4.44 0.25 15.59
C PRO A 178 4.10 -0.20 14.16
N PHE A 179 4.99 0.08 13.20
CA PHE A 179 4.87 -0.38 11.84
C PHE A 179 6.24 -0.75 11.28
N ASP A 180 6.29 -1.89 10.61
CA ASP A 180 7.52 -2.40 10.04
C ASP A 180 7.87 -1.64 8.74
N PRO A 181 9.06 -1.00 8.65
CA PRO A 181 9.46 -0.27 7.44
C PRO A 181 9.53 -1.12 6.17
N TYR A 182 9.78 -2.43 6.31
CA TYR A 182 9.77 -3.35 5.17
C TYR A 182 8.36 -3.52 4.61
N ASN A 183 7.34 -3.56 5.48
CA ASN A 183 5.94 -3.65 5.07
C ASN A 183 5.53 -2.42 4.26
N ALA A 184 5.95 -1.22 4.68
CA ALA A 184 5.77 0.00 3.90
C ALA A 184 6.40 -0.12 2.49
N SER A 185 7.63 -0.63 2.40
CA SER A 185 8.32 -0.81 1.13
C SER A 185 7.59 -1.75 0.16
N ILE A 186 6.95 -2.81 0.68
CA ILE A 186 6.13 -3.72 -0.13
C ILE A 186 4.92 -2.99 -0.69
N LEU A 187 4.17 -2.27 0.16
CA LEU A 187 2.98 -1.52 -0.26
C LEU A 187 3.32 -0.47 -1.32
N ILE A 188 4.43 0.25 -1.15
CA ILE A 188 4.92 1.24 -2.12
C ILE A 188 5.33 0.57 -3.44
N ALA A 189 6.11 -0.51 -3.38
CA ALA A 189 6.59 -1.19 -4.58
C ALA A 189 5.44 -1.87 -5.37
N MET A 190 4.42 -2.38 -4.66
CA MET A 190 3.18 -2.84 -5.28
C MET A 190 2.47 -1.71 -6.03
N ALA A 191 2.35 -0.54 -5.40
CA ALA A 191 1.70 0.62 -6.00
C ALA A 191 2.47 1.14 -7.23
N GLN A 192 3.80 1.26 -7.14
CA GLN A 192 4.65 1.62 -8.28
C GLN A 192 4.48 0.65 -9.46
N SER A 193 4.44 -0.65 -9.18
CA SER A 193 4.26 -1.68 -10.21
C SER A 193 2.87 -1.61 -10.86
N ALA A 194 1.82 -1.40 -10.05
CA ALA A 194 0.44 -1.28 -10.52
C ALA A 194 0.17 -0.01 -11.34
N ARG A 195 0.91 1.08 -11.10
CA ARG A 195 0.68 2.38 -11.75
C ARG A 195 0.78 2.35 -13.27
N SER A 196 1.62 1.48 -13.82
CA SER A 196 1.71 1.29 -15.28
C SER A 196 0.38 0.87 -15.92
N LEU A 197 -0.52 0.29 -15.13
CA LEU A 197 -1.84 -0.18 -15.55
C LEU A 197 -2.96 0.79 -15.16
N ILE A 198 -2.72 1.65 -14.16
CA ILE A 198 -3.66 2.63 -13.61
C ILE A 198 -2.92 3.95 -13.38
N PRO A 199 -2.70 4.76 -14.43
CA PRO A 199 -1.86 5.97 -14.33
C PRO A 199 -2.50 7.09 -13.50
N ASP A 200 -3.82 7.23 -13.57
CA ASP A 200 -4.56 8.40 -13.05
C ASP A 200 -5.46 8.09 -11.85
N GLY A 201 -5.29 6.92 -11.22
CA GLY A 201 -6.14 6.47 -10.13
C GLY A 201 -5.37 6.13 -8.87
N ASP A 202 -6.05 6.26 -7.73
CA ASP A 202 -5.53 5.78 -6.46
C ASP A 202 -5.39 4.26 -6.50
N ILE A 203 -4.25 3.77 -6.03
CA ILE A 203 -3.91 2.36 -6.05
C ILE A 203 -4.15 1.78 -4.65
N GLN A 204 -5.02 0.79 -4.57
CA GLN A 204 -5.17 0.01 -3.35
C GLN A 204 -4.15 -1.12 -3.31
N ALA A 205 -3.38 -1.20 -2.23
CA ALA A 205 -2.45 -2.29 -1.97
C ALA A 205 -2.77 -2.93 -0.62
N PHE A 206 -2.73 -4.26 -0.59
CA PHE A 206 -3.02 -5.06 0.60
C PHE A 206 -1.80 -5.89 1.00
N LEU A 207 -1.52 -5.97 2.30
CA LEU A 207 -0.46 -6.80 2.84
C LEU A 207 -0.98 -7.58 4.05
N PHE A 208 -0.81 -8.90 4.01
CA PHE A 208 -1.11 -9.78 5.13
C PHE A 208 0.18 -10.12 5.89
N SER A 209 0.15 -9.99 7.22
CA SER A 209 1.26 -10.34 8.11
C SER A 209 0.73 -10.95 9.41
N PRO A 210 1.31 -12.05 9.93
CA PRO A 210 0.90 -12.60 11.22
C PRO A 210 1.26 -11.65 12.36
N THR A 211 0.41 -11.59 13.39
CA THR A 211 0.73 -10.91 14.65
C THR A 211 1.92 -11.57 15.35
N THR A 212 2.55 -10.86 16.29
CA THR A 212 3.70 -11.37 17.06
C THR A 212 3.34 -12.64 17.85
N ASP A 213 2.13 -12.71 18.38
CA ASP A 213 1.58 -13.87 19.10
C ASP A 213 1.00 -14.95 18.17
N ARG A 214 0.89 -14.67 16.87
CA ARG A 214 0.39 -15.57 15.82
C ARG A 214 -1.01 -16.12 16.08
N LYS A 215 -1.84 -15.39 16.82
CA LYS A 215 -3.26 -15.70 17.00
C LYS A 215 -4.13 -15.03 15.95
N SER A 216 -3.57 -14.07 15.22
CA SER A 216 -4.28 -13.31 14.20
C SER A 216 -3.36 -12.99 13.03
N ILE A 217 -3.97 -12.67 11.91
CA ILE A 217 -3.32 -12.07 10.75
C ILE A 217 -3.74 -10.61 10.70
N ILE A 218 -2.78 -9.71 10.58
CA ILE A 218 -3.04 -8.30 10.30
C ILE A 218 -3.16 -8.15 8.79
N GLN A 219 -4.27 -7.57 8.34
CA GLN A 219 -4.43 -7.05 6.99
C GLN A 219 -4.15 -5.54 7.02
N TYR A 220 -3.02 -5.15 6.45
CA TYR A 220 -2.74 -3.76 6.12
C TYR A 220 -3.41 -3.42 4.79
N SER A 221 -4.14 -2.31 4.76
CA SER A 221 -4.74 -1.77 3.54
C SER A 221 -4.24 -0.34 3.35
N ALA A 222 -3.60 -0.08 2.23
CA ALA A 222 -3.08 1.23 1.87
C ALA A 222 -3.81 1.75 0.62
N THR A 223 -4.17 3.03 0.65
CA THR A 223 -4.60 3.76 -0.55
C THR A 223 -3.47 4.70 -0.92
N ILE A 224 -2.81 4.41 -2.03
CA ILE A 224 -1.63 5.13 -2.51
C ILE A 224 -2.06 6.02 -3.68
N THR A 225 -2.05 7.33 -3.46
CA THR A 225 -2.46 8.31 -4.47
C THR A 225 -1.40 8.49 -5.56
N SER A 226 -1.80 8.93 -6.75
CA SER A 226 -0.82 9.31 -7.78
C SER A 226 0.12 10.41 -7.30
N SER A 227 -0.38 11.36 -6.49
CA SER A 227 0.45 12.42 -5.88
C SER A 227 1.48 11.87 -4.89
N TYR A 228 1.16 10.83 -4.12
CA TYR A 228 2.15 10.16 -3.28
C TYR A 228 3.27 9.54 -4.11
N LEU A 229 2.91 8.85 -5.21
CA LEU A 229 3.89 8.19 -6.07
C LEU A 229 4.78 9.19 -6.85
N GLN A 230 4.29 10.39 -7.13
CA GLN A 230 5.10 11.46 -7.75
C GLN A 230 6.34 11.83 -6.91
N LYS A 231 6.32 11.65 -5.59
CA LYS A 231 7.52 11.79 -4.73
C LYS A 231 8.70 10.95 -5.21
N PHE A 232 8.41 9.79 -5.78
CA PHE A 232 9.43 8.87 -6.28
C PHE A 232 9.82 9.17 -7.72
N ASP A 233 8.92 9.70 -8.55
CA ASP A 233 9.21 10.01 -9.95
C ASP A 233 9.94 11.35 -10.12
N GLU A 234 9.52 12.36 -9.36
CA GLU A 234 10.03 13.73 -9.41
C GLU A 234 10.65 14.10 -8.05
N PRO A 235 11.67 13.38 -7.57
CA PRO A 235 12.11 13.50 -6.18
C PRO A 235 12.72 14.86 -5.82
N TYR A 236 12.98 15.72 -6.81
CA TYR A 236 13.48 17.08 -6.62
C TYR A 236 12.35 18.10 -6.39
N LYS A 237 11.09 17.73 -6.62
CA LYS A 237 9.92 18.56 -6.36
C LYS A 237 9.26 18.16 -5.04
N SER A 238 8.65 19.13 -4.38
CA SER A 238 7.87 18.89 -3.17
C SER A 238 6.48 18.36 -3.54
N HIS A 239 6.09 17.26 -2.91
CA HIS A 239 4.74 16.72 -3.01
C HIS A 239 4.26 16.41 -1.60
N THR A 240 3.18 17.06 -1.18
CA THR A 240 2.59 16.89 0.15
C THR A 240 1.42 15.94 0.06
N SER A 241 1.72 14.64 0.05
CA SER A 241 0.70 13.59 0.17
C SER A 241 1.25 12.54 1.12
N PRO A 242 0.61 12.27 2.28
CA PRO A 242 1.03 11.18 3.15
C PRO A 242 0.54 9.83 2.62
N LEU A 243 1.19 8.75 3.06
CA LEU A 243 0.70 7.39 2.84
C LEU A 243 -0.33 7.04 3.91
N ILE A 244 -1.57 6.75 3.52
CA ILE A 244 -2.62 6.35 4.47
C ILE A 244 -2.67 4.83 4.52
N ILE A 245 -2.34 4.28 5.68
CA ILE A 245 -2.38 2.83 5.96
C ILE A 245 -3.38 2.59 7.07
N THR A 246 -4.25 1.61 6.85
CA THR A 246 -5.16 1.09 7.85
C THR A 246 -4.80 -0.36 8.18
N GLU A 247 -5.11 -0.81 9.39
CA GLU A 247 -4.91 -2.19 9.80
C GLU A 247 -6.20 -2.82 10.33
N LYS A 248 -6.40 -4.09 9.98
CA LYS A 248 -7.49 -4.93 10.45
C LYS A 248 -6.93 -6.25 10.97
N TYR A 249 -7.32 -6.63 12.18
CA TYR A 249 -6.95 -7.91 12.76
C TYR A 249 -7.96 -8.98 12.37
N LEU A 250 -7.47 -10.09 11.83
CA LEU A 250 -8.24 -11.25 11.38
C LEU A 250 -7.88 -12.43 12.27
N SER A 251 -8.81 -12.83 13.14
CA SER A 251 -8.61 -13.94 14.08
C SER A 251 -8.43 -15.27 13.33
N LEU A 252 -7.42 -16.06 13.70
CA LEU A 252 -7.25 -17.42 13.16
C LEU A 252 -8.33 -18.38 13.66
N ASN A 253 -9.02 -18.05 14.76
CA ASN A 253 -10.17 -18.82 15.25
C ASN A 253 -11.46 -18.54 14.46
N GLU A 254 -11.44 -17.54 13.59
CA GLU A 254 -12.57 -17.17 12.74
C GLU A 254 -12.16 -17.19 11.25
N PRO A 255 -11.96 -18.39 10.66
CA PRO A 255 -11.55 -18.56 9.26
C PRO A 255 -12.33 -17.72 8.24
N ALA A 256 -13.63 -17.52 8.51
CA ALA A 256 -14.52 -16.72 7.68
C ALA A 256 -14.00 -15.29 7.47
N LEU A 257 -13.40 -14.64 8.49
CA LEU A 257 -12.88 -13.29 8.37
C LEU A 257 -11.75 -13.18 7.34
N ILE A 258 -10.90 -14.21 7.26
CA ILE A 258 -9.76 -14.26 6.33
C ILE A 258 -10.27 -14.52 4.91
N ILE A 259 -11.23 -15.44 4.77
CA ILE A 259 -11.88 -15.75 3.49
C ILE A 259 -12.59 -14.50 2.95
N ASP A 260 -13.35 -13.80 3.79
CA ASP A 260 -14.05 -12.56 3.42
C ASP A 260 -13.09 -11.45 3.03
N ALA A 261 -11.97 -11.31 3.75
CA ALA A 261 -10.92 -10.35 3.40
C ALA A 261 -10.36 -10.61 2.00
N LEU A 262 -10.02 -11.87 1.68
CA LEU A 262 -9.53 -12.26 0.36
C LEU A 262 -10.61 -12.06 -0.72
N HIS A 263 -11.87 -12.35 -0.41
CA HIS A 263 -12.99 -12.11 -1.32
C HIS A 263 -13.13 -10.63 -1.67
N ASN A 264 -13.07 -9.76 -0.68
CA ASN A 264 -13.19 -8.33 -0.89
C ASN A 264 -12.08 -7.81 -1.82
N ILE A 265 -10.86 -8.32 -1.68
CA ILE A 265 -9.75 -8.01 -2.59
C ILE A 265 -10.03 -8.53 -4.01
N GLU A 266 -10.60 -9.73 -4.13
CA GLU A 266 -10.99 -10.30 -5.43
C GLU A 266 -12.09 -9.45 -6.11
N GLN A 267 -13.07 -8.93 -5.36
CA GLN A 267 -14.09 -8.04 -5.91
C GLN A 267 -13.48 -6.74 -6.47
N LEU A 268 -12.40 -6.24 -5.87
CA LEU A 268 -11.65 -5.09 -6.40
C LEU A 268 -10.92 -5.41 -7.72
N ALA A 269 -10.54 -6.67 -7.94
CA ALA A 269 -10.01 -7.11 -9.23
C ALA A 269 -11.08 -7.09 -10.34
N ARG A 270 -12.38 -7.24 -9.99
CA ARG A 270 -13.50 -7.22 -10.94
C ARG A 270 -13.91 -5.82 -11.38
N LEU A 271 -13.53 -4.78 -10.64
CA LEU A 271 -13.96 -3.43 -10.93
C LEU A 271 -13.46 -3.01 -12.32
N PRO A 272 -14.35 -2.53 -13.22
CA PRO A 272 -13.96 -2.07 -14.54
C PRO A 272 -12.88 -1.00 -14.45
N LYS A 273 -11.83 -1.12 -15.27
CA LYS A 273 -10.70 -0.17 -15.38
C LYS A 273 -11.16 1.29 -15.58
N ASN A 274 -12.38 1.49 -16.05
CA ASN A 274 -12.95 2.79 -16.39
C ASN A 274 -13.66 3.49 -15.21
N LEU A 275 -13.84 2.83 -14.05
CA LEU A 275 -14.56 3.38 -12.90
C LEU A 275 -13.65 3.91 -11.77
N THR A 276 -12.35 3.68 -11.84
CA THR A 276 -11.37 4.25 -10.89
C THR A 276 -10.87 5.63 -11.28
N SER A 277 -11.36 6.22 -12.38
CA SER A 277 -11.23 7.67 -12.54
C SER A 277 -12.01 8.31 -11.39
N PRO A 278 -11.43 9.25 -10.64
CA PRO A 278 -12.16 9.92 -9.57
C PRO A 278 -13.45 10.45 -10.18
N LEU A 279 -14.59 10.04 -9.59
CA LEU A 279 -15.90 10.57 -9.88
C LEU A 279 -15.73 12.04 -10.22
N LYS A 280 -15.87 12.39 -11.51
CA LYS A 280 -15.92 13.78 -11.96
C LYS A 280 -16.89 14.45 -11.00
N ARG A 281 -16.37 15.30 -10.10
CA ARG A 281 -17.18 16.29 -9.38
C ARG A 281 -17.69 17.24 -10.45
N LYS A 282 -18.69 16.79 -11.21
CA LYS A 282 -19.56 17.64 -12.00
C LYS A 282 -20.69 18.02 -11.06
N ALA A 283 -20.35 18.86 -10.09
CA ALA A 283 -21.30 19.51 -9.21
C ALA A 283 -21.14 21.03 -9.41
N MET A 284 -22.02 21.54 -10.27
CA MET A 284 -22.60 22.89 -10.28
C MET A 284 -21.67 24.10 -10.43
N SER A 285 -21.50 24.56 -11.67
CA SER A 285 -21.29 25.98 -11.97
C SER A 285 -22.34 26.59 -12.90
N ASP A 286 -23.42 25.86 -13.25
CA ASP A 286 -24.38 26.30 -14.25
C ASP A 286 -25.78 26.51 -13.67
N ILE A 287 -25.95 27.29 -12.59
CA ILE A 287 -27.24 27.93 -12.28
C ILE A 287 -27.00 29.24 -11.51
N THR A 288 -26.79 30.34 -12.23
CA THR A 288 -27.42 31.62 -11.88
C THR A 288 -27.97 32.21 -13.15
N ASN A 289 -29.24 31.85 -13.39
CA ASN A 289 -30.08 32.41 -14.43
C ASN A 289 -30.19 33.92 -14.29
N SER A 290 -30.21 34.56 -15.46
CA SER A 290 -30.81 35.85 -15.70
C SER A 290 -32.19 35.96 -15.04
N ALA A 291 -32.41 37.05 -14.33
CA ALA A 291 -33.75 37.55 -14.09
C ALA A 291 -33.75 39.04 -14.45
N ASP A 292 -34.20 39.31 -15.67
CA ASP A 292 -34.80 40.60 -16.00
C ASP A 292 -36.03 40.79 -15.11
N THR A 293 -36.11 41.92 -14.42
CA THR A 293 -37.40 42.51 -14.08
C THR A 293 -37.27 44.03 -14.02
N SER A 294 -37.93 44.65 -14.98
CA SER A 294 -38.20 46.07 -15.14
C SER A 294 -38.84 46.72 -13.91
N SER A 295 -38.47 47.97 -13.62
CA SER A 295 -39.38 49.14 -13.56
C SER A 295 -38.68 50.30 -12.84
N GLY A 296 -38.59 51.48 -13.48
CA GLY A 296 -39.26 52.65 -12.92
C GLY A 296 -38.43 53.93 -13.07
N GLN A 297 -38.88 54.78 -14.01
CA GLN A 297 -38.89 56.26 -14.00
C GLN A 297 -37.84 57.05 -13.18
N SER A 298 -37.16 58.01 -13.83
CA SER A 298 -37.55 59.45 -13.77
C SER A 298 -36.43 60.42 -14.21
N ALA A 299 -36.77 61.20 -15.26
CA ALA A 299 -36.57 62.65 -15.46
C ALA A 299 -35.18 63.36 -15.41
N ARG A 300 -34.92 64.08 -16.52
CA ARG A 300 -34.29 65.42 -16.69
C ARG A 300 -32.79 65.53 -16.34
N LYS A 301 -31.94 66.20 -17.14
CA LYS A 301 -32.05 67.60 -17.59
C LYS A 301 -30.99 67.92 -18.66
N ARG A 302 -31.32 68.87 -19.53
CA ARG A 302 -30.50 69.56 -20.55
C ARG A 302 -29.07 69.91 -20.13
N VAL A 303 -28.13 69.87 -21.07
CA VAL A 303 -27.19 70.98 -21.32
C VAL A 303 -26.96 71.11 -22.84
N HIS A 304 -27.24 72.31 -23.35
CA HIS A 304 -26.83 72.80 -24.66
C HIS A 304 -26.34 74.24 -24.41
N ILE A 305 -25.04 74.45 -24.52
CA ILE A 305 -24.31 75.72 -24.69
C ILE A 305 -22.97 75.26 -25.26
N GLY A 306 -22.41 75.76 -26.35
CA GLY A 306 -22.69 76.84 -27.29
C GLY A 306 -21.51 76.87 -28.25
#